data_AF-A0A7J8PAC8-F1
#
_entry.id   AF-A0A7J8PAC8-F1
#
_cell.length_a   1.000
_cell.length_b   1.000
_cell.length_c   1.000
_cell.angle_alpha   90.00
_cell.angle_beta   90.00
_cell.angle_gamma   90.00
#
_symmetry.space_group_name_H-M   'P 1'
#
loop_
_entity.id
_entity.type
_entity.pdbx_description
1 polymer ?
#
loop_
_entity_poly.entity_id
_entity_poly.type
_entity_poly.pdbx_seq_one_letter_code
_entity_poly.pdbx_strand_id
1 'polypeptide(L)'
;MSFNHRSLHHIGHGQNPYEQAITIIERSLSALDEDNLIPCYGFGDASTHDQDVFSFYPEEIFCEGFEEVLARYREIVPQLRLAGPTSFAPIIEMAMTIVEQSGGQYHVLLIIADGQVTRSVDTQPGLLSPQEQNTIDAIVKASEFPLSIVLVGVGDGPWDMMREFDDNIPARAFDNFQFVNFTEITSNIMNPSRKQAKFALSALMEIPSQYKATIELGLLGRRKGDTTERVPLPPPIYGTPNPYSRTSSFQQNVSPYSGYHTSATAPSLSSLDNHQVCPICLVNPKDMAFGCGHQ
;
A
#
# COMPACT_ATOMS: atom_id res chain seq x y z
N MET A 1 -1.61 -8.39 -11.36
CA MET A 1 -2.33 -8.47 -12.66
C MET A 1 -1.38 -8.17 -13.81
N SER A 2 -1.79 -8.24 -15.08
CA SER A 2 -0.87 -8.01 -16.20
C SER A 2 -1.43 -7.12 -17.30
N PHE A 3 -0.63 -6.16 -17.79
CA PHE A 3 -0.90 -5.45 -19.04
C PHE A 3 -0.01 -6.04 -20.13
N ASN A 4 -0.61 -6.69 -21.14
CA ASN A 4 0.12 -7.44 -22.18
C ASN A 4 1.14 -8.47 -21.63
N HIS A 5 0.74 -9.24 -20.60
CA HIS A 5 1.59 -10.20 -19.88
C HIS A 5 2.80 -9.60 -19.15
N ARG A 6 2.81 -8.28 -18.90
CA ARG A 6 3.84 -7.62 -18.09
C ARG A 6 3.24 -7.08 -16.80
N SER A 7 4.08 -6.94 -15.77
CA SER A 7 3.71 -6.23 -14.54
C SER A 7 3.18 -4.84 -14.86
N LEU A 8 2.15 -4.40 -14.13
CA LEU A 8 1.61 -3.05 -14.23
C LEU A 8 2.61 -1.97 -13.76
N HIS A 9 3.65 -2.39 -13.04
CA HIS A 9 4.79 -1.57 -12.63
C HIS A 9 6.03 -1.73 -13.53
N HIS A 10 5.94 -2.45 -14.66
CA HIS A 10 7.10 -2.66 -15.52
C HIS A 10 7.64 -1.33 -16.05
N ILE A 11 8.89 -1.00 -15.72
CA ILE A 11 9.59 0.18 -16.22
C ILE A 11 10.27 -0.16 -17.56
N GLY A 12 9.91 0.56 -18.61
CA GLY A 12 10.46 0.36 -19.95
C GLY A 12 10.44 1.62 -20.81
N HIS A 13 10.47 1.43 -22.14
CA HIS A 13 10.44 2.52 -23.13
C HIS A 13 9.07 3.21 -23.24
N GLY A 14 7.98 2.51 -22.93
CA GLY A 14 6.63 3.08 -22.87
C GLY A 14 6.18 3.26 -21.43
N GLN A 15 5.17 4.12 -21.23
CA GLN A 15 4.53 4.30 -19.93
C GLN A 15 3.66 3.10 -19.56
N ASN A 16 3.89 2.52 -18.38
CA ASN A 16 2.97 1.55 -17.80
C ASN A 16 1.67 2.23 -17.29
N PRO A 17 0.64 1.48 -16.90
CA PRO A 17 -0.64 2.07 -16.50
C PRO A 17 -0.56 3.06 -15.33
N TYR A 18 0.33 2.85 -14.36
CA TYR A 18 0.56 3.81 -13.27
C TYR A 18 1.17 5.11 -13.79
N GLU A 19 2.18 5.03 -14.67
CA GLU A 19 2.80 6.21 -15.28
C GLU A 19 1.81 6.98 -16.15
N GLN A 20 0.96 6.28 -16.90
CA GLN A 20 -0.11 6.90 -17.68
C GLN A 20 -1.13 7.60 -16.78
N ALA A 21 -1.49 6.99 -15.65
CA ALA A 21 -2.40 7.59 -14.68
C ALA A 21 -1.79 8.87 -14.07
N ILE A 22 -0.53 8.83 -13.61
CA ILE A 22 0.19 10.00 -13.08
C ILE A 22 0.23 11.13 -14.10
N THR A 23 0.60 10.85 -15.36
CA THR A 23 0.64 11.87 -16.42
C THR A 23 -0.74 12.44 -16.76
N ILE A 24 -1.80 11.62 -16.74
CA ILE A 24 -3.14 12.13 -17.00
C ILE A 24 -3.66 12.96 -15.82
N ILE A 25 -3.35 12.57 -14.59
CA ILE A 25 -3.65 13.34 -13.37
C ILE A 25 -2.96 14.70 -13.44
N GLU A 26 -1.65 14.75 -13.71
CA GLU A 26 -0.90 15.98 -13.90
C GLU A 26 -1.61 16.94 -14.85
N ARG A 27 -1.96 16.48 -16.05
CA ARG A 27 -2.55 17.33 -17.08
C ARG A 27 -3.97 17.77 -16.78
N SER A 28 -4.66 17.09 -15.86
CA SER A 28 -6.09 17.27 -15.61
C SER A 28 -6.37 17.96 -14.29
N LEU A 29 -5.57 17.68 -13.26
CA LEU A 29 -5.84 17.98 -11.87
C LEU A 29 -4.77 18.87 -11.22
N SER A 30 -3.62 19.13 -11.86
CA SER A 30 -2.56 20.00 -11.31
C SER A 30 -3.05 21.39 -10.92
N ALA A 31 -4.04 21.92 -11.64
CA ALA A 31 -4.63 23.23 -11.36
C ALA A 31 -5.46 23.27 -10.05
N LEU A 32 -5.72 22.13 -9.41
CA LEU A 32 -6.40 22.04 -8.12
C LEU A 32 -5.45 22.12 -6.94
N ASP A 33 -4.14 21.95 -7.17
CA ASP A 33 -3.12 22.02 -6.15
C ASP A 33 -2.59 23.47 -6.03
N GLU A 34 -2.58 24.01 -4.82
CA GLU A 34 -2.31 25.44 -4.61
C GLU A 34 -0.82 25.79 -4.58
N ASP A 35 0.02 24.88 -4.08
CA ASP A 35 1.46 25.10 -3.85
C ASP A 35 2.37 24.21 -4.72
N ASN A 36 1.80 23.29 -5.50
CA ASN A 36 2.52 22.32 -6.33
C ASN A 36 3.39 21.36 -5.50
N LEU A 37 3.12 21.18 -4.20
CA LEU A 37 3.82 20.24 -3.32
C LEU A 37 2.94 19.02 -3.06
N ILE A 38 3.38 17.86 -3.56
CA ILE A 38 2.58 16.64 -3.57
C ILE A 38 3.16 15.62 -2.59
N PRO A 39 2.51 15.38 -1.43
CA PRO A 39 2.87 14.28 -0.54
C PRO A 39 2.65 12.94 -1.25
N CYS A 40 3.74 12.18 -1.46
CA CYS A 40 3.70 10.93 -2.21
C CYS A 40 4.16 9.75 -1.36
N TYR A 41 3.34 8.69 -1.37
CA TYR A 41 3.56 7.50 -0.56
C TYR A 41 3.31 6.23 -1.38
N GLY A 42 4.02 5.16 -1.04
CA GLY A 42 3.75 3.80 -1.52
C GLY A 42 3.32 2.87 -0.38
N PHE A 43 2.63 1.79 -0.72
CA PHE A 43 2.16 0.75 0.20
C PHE A 43 2.06 -0.60 -0.52
N GLY A 44 1.98 -1.70 0.23
CA GLY A 44 1.86 -3.06 -0.33
C GLY A 44 3.18 -3.70 -0.80
N ASP A 45 4.32 -3.06 -0.58
CA ASP A 45 5.63 -3.67 -0.79
C ASP A 45 6.03 -4.52 0.43
N ALA A 46 7.11 -5.30 0.33
CA ALA A 46 7.59 -6.15 1.42
C ALA A 46 8.04 -5.37 2.68
N SER A 47 8.21 -4.05 2.61
CA SER A 47 8.50 -3.22 3.77
C SER A 47 7.26 -2.79 4.52
N THR A 48 6.13 -2.65 3.81
CA THR A 48 4.89 -2.04 4.34
C THR A 48 3.75 -3.04 4.55
N HIS A 49 3.67 -4.09 3.71
CA HIS A 49 2.54 -5.01 3.64
C HIS A 49 1.21 -4.24 3.64
N ASP A 50 0.25 -4.64 4.49
CA ASP A 50 -1.03 -3.98 4.70
C ASP A 50 -1.07 -3.07 5.94
N GLN A 51 0.09 -2.80 6.56
CA GLN A 51 0.18 -2.12 7.86
C GLN A 51 0.66 -0.67 7.74
N ASP A 52 1.57 -0.39 6.80
CA ASP A 52 2.27 0.88 6.71
C ASP A 52 2.26 1.49 5.32
N VAL A 53 2.74 2.73 5.24
CA VAL A 53 3.10 3.41 4.01
C VAL A 53 4.57 3.83 4.09
N PHE A 54 5.25 3.94 2.95
CA PHE A 54 6.56 4.58 2.87
C PHE A 54 6.47 5.90 2.09
N SER A 55 7.22 6.91 2.50
CA SER A 55 7.32 8.18 1.76
C SER A 55 8.23 8.03 0.53
N PHE A 56 7.95 8.76 -0.55
CA PHE A 56 8.78 8.75 -1.75
C PHE A 56 10.19 9.33 -1.50
N TYR A 57 10.29 10.32 -0.61
CA TYR A 57 11.56 10.87 -0.14
C TYR A 57 11.77 10.65 1.36
N PRO A 58 13.03 10.53 1.82
CA PRO A 58 13.35 10.60 3.24
C PRO A 58 12.93 11.96 3.84
N GLU A 59 12.84 12.02 5.17
CA GLU A 59 12.58 13.27 5.91
C GLU A 59 11.26 13.98 5.52
N GLU A 60 10.28 13.22 5.01
CA GLU A 60 8.94 13.73 4.68
C GLU A 60 8.93 14.87 3.65
N ILE A 61 9.94 14.91 2.77
CA ILE A 61 10.00 15.86 1.66
C ILE A 61 8.91 15.51 0.63
N PHE A 62 8.12 16.51 0.24
CA PHE A 62 7.09 16.38 -0.80
C PHE A 62 7.67 16.57 -2.20
N CYS A 63 7.05 15.96 -3.20
CA CYS A 63 7.43 16.13 -4.59
C CYS A 63 6.99 17.53 -5.10
N GLU A 64 7.84 18.22 -5.83
CA GLU A 64 7.53 19.45 -6.55
C GLU A 64 6.84 19.13 -7.88
N GLY A 65 5.51 19.01 -7.83
CA GLY A 65 4.65 18.71 -8.96
C GLY A 65 4.70 17.26 -9.44
N PHE A 66 3.76 16.91 -10.32
CA PHE A 66 3.60 15.53 -10.80
C PHE A 66 4.73 15.06 -11.73
N GLU A 67 5.49 15.98 -12.33
CA GLU A 67 6.71 15.64 -13.07
C GLU A 67 7.71 14.92 -12.16
N GLU A 68 7.92 15.45 -10.94
CA GLU A 68 8.79 14.83 -9.95
C GLU A 68 8.19 13.53 -9.39
N VAL A 69 6.87 13.48 -9.18
CA VAL A 69 6.18 12.23 -8.79
C VAL A 69 6.47 11.12 -9.79
N LEU A 70 6.36 11.40 -11.09
CA LEU A 70 6.63 10.42 -12.16
C LEU A 70 8.11 10.01 -12.18
N ALA A 71 9.02 10.97 -12.09
CA ALA A 71 10.46 10.70 -12.04
C ALA A 71 10.80 9.80 -10.86
N ARG A 72 10.31 10.15 -9.66
CA ARG A 72 10.59 9.44 -8.43
C ARG A 72 9.95 8.06 -8.38
N TYR A 73 8.73 7.91 -8.91
CA TYR A 73 8.10 6.61 -9.13
C TYR A 73 9.00 5.69 -9.96
N ARG A 74 9.55 6.17 -11.09
CA ARG A 74 10.44 5.36 -11.95
C ARG A 74 11.75 4.96 -11.26
N GLU A 75 12.24 5.75 -10.31
CA GLU A 75 13.43 5.43 -9.52
C GLU A 75 13.17 4.39 -8.43
N ILE A 76 12.03 4.49 -7.74
CA ILE A 76 11.69 3.63 -6.60
C ILE A 76 11.26 2.24 -7.07
N VAL A 77 10.38 2.16 -8.07
CA VAL A 77 9.74 0.90 -8.49
C VAL A 77 10.72 -0.26 -8.75
N PRO A 78 11.85 -0.07 -9.47
CA PRO A 78 12.80 -1.15 -9.71
C PRO A 78 13.45 -1.72 -8.45
N GLN A 79 13.43 -0.97 -7.34
CA GLN A 79 13.99 -1.36 -6.05
C GLN A 79 12.97 -2.12 -5.20
N LEU A 80 11.68 -1.91 -5.44
CA LEU A 80 10.61 -2.50 -4.62
C LEU A 80 10.51 -4.01 -4.78
N ARG A 81 10.20 -4.67 -3.66
CA ARG A 81 9.71 -6.05 -3.66
C ARG A 81 8.20 -6.00 -3.46
N LEU A 82 7.45 -6.13 -4.55
CA LEU A 82 5.98 -6.16 -4.50
C LEU A 82 5.50 -7.33 -3.64
N ALA A 83 4.57 -7.08 -2.74
CA ALA A 83 4.08 -8.04 -1.76
C ALA A 83 2.55 -7.90 -1.58
N GLY A 84 2.08 -8.19 -0.37
CA GLY A 84 0.71 -8.07 0.09
C GLY A 84 0.64 -8.50 1.57
N PRO A 85 -0.54 -8.55 2.21
CA PRO A 85 -1.86 -8.22 1.67
C PRO A 85 -2.01 -6.74 1.28
N THR A 86 -3.11 -6.41 0.62
CA THR A 86 -3.48 -5.06 0.20
C THR A 86 -4.60 -4.53 1.08
N SER A 87 -4.37 -3.40 1.73
CA SER A 87 -5.36 -2.60 2.47
C SER A 87 -5.15 -1.13 2.14
N PHE A 88 -6.22 -0.33 2.01
CA PHE A 88 -6.10 1.12 1.85
C PHE A 88 -6.14 1.87 3.18
N ALA A 89 -6.37 1.17 4.30
CA ALA A 89 -6.38 1.80 5.61
C ALA A 89 -5.10 2.61 5.90
N PRO A 90 -3.87 2.10 5.67
CA PRO A 90 -2.66 2.85 5.98
C PRO A 90 -2.54 4.16 5.20
N ILE A 91 -2.91 4.17 3.91
CA ILE A 91 -2.81 5.36 3.07
C ILE A 91 -3.91 6.38 3.38
N ILE A 92 -5.12 5.92 3.72
CA ILE A 92 -6.21 6.81 4.15
C ILE A 92 -5.89 7.43 5.51
N GLU A 93 -5.32 6.67 6.44
CA GLU A 93 -4.85 7.18 7.73
C GLU A 93 -3.71 8.18 7.61
N MET A 94 -2.79 7.97 6.66
CA MET A 94 -1.74 8.95 6.35
C MET A 94 -2.36 10.25 5.83
N ALA A 95 -3.35 10.17 4.93
CA ALA A 95 -4.04 11.35 4.44
C ALA A 95 -4.80 12.11 5.55
N MET A 96 -5.45 11.40 6.48
CA MET A 96 -6.07 12.03 7.65
C MET A 96 -5.02 12.78 8.50
N THR A 97 -3.84 12.20 8.68
CA THR A 97 -2.73 12.84 9.41
C THR A 97 -2.29 14.14 8.72
N ILE A 98 -2.13 14.13 7.40
CA ILE A 98 -1.78 15.34 6.61
C ILE A 98 -2.87 16.42 6.75
N VAL A 99 -4.15 16.03 6.68
CA VAL A 99 -5.26 16.96 6.89
C VAL A 99 -5.22 17.59 8.28
N GLU A 100 -4.91 16.84 9.34
CA GLU A 100 -4.77 17.42 10.68
C GLU A 100 -3.58 18.37 10.79
N GLN A 101 -2.42 17.97 10.25
CA GLN A 101 -1.18 18.75 10.28
C GLN A 101 -1.35 20.09 9.55
N SER A 102 -2.03 20.09 8.40
CA SER A 102 -2.37 21.30 7.63
C SER A 102 -3.37 22.24 8.33
N GLY A 103 -3.96 21.83 9.46
CA GLY A 103 -4.96 22.62 10.18
C GLY A 103 -6.40 22.41 9.70
N GLY A 104 -6.68 21.27 9.06
CA GLY A 104 -8.00 20.96 8.51
C GLY A 104 -8.22 21.61 7.14
N GLN A 105 -7.18 21.79 6.34
CA GLN A 105 -7.35 22.21 4.95
C GLN A 105 -7.98 21.08 4.13
N TYR A 106 -8.71 21.43 3.09
CA TYR A 106 -9.34 20.44 2.21
C TYR A 106 -8.29 19.71 1.38
N HIS A 107 -8.34 18.38 1.39
CA HIS A 107 -7.43 17.55 0.60
C HIS A 107 -8.20 16.57 -0.29
N VAL A 108 -7.59 16.21 -1.42
CA VAL A 108 -8.02 15.09 -2.26
C VAL A 108 -6.92 14.04 -2.28
N LEU A 109 -7.19 12.87 -1.68
CA LEU A 109 -6.32 11.72 -1.75
C LEU A 109 -6.55 10.98 -3.07
N LEU A 110 -5.54 10.93 -3.93
CA LEU A 110 -5.54 10.12 -5.16
C LEU A 110 -4.83 8.78 -4.90
N ILE A 111 -5.58 7.68 -4.93
CA ILE A 111 -5.02 6.32 -4.80
C ILE A 111 -4.97 5.69 -6.19
N ILE A 112 -3.78 5.31 -6.68
CA ILE A 112 -3.64 4.51 -7.90
C ILE A 112 -3.37 3.07 -7.48
N ALA A 113 -4.27 2.14 -7.82
CA ALA A 113 -4.17 0.74 -7.42
C ALA A 113 -4.57 -0.21 -8.54
N ASP A 114 -3.98 -1.40 -8.55
CA ASP A 114 -4.20 -2.39 -9.60
C ASP A 114 -5.23 -3.48 -9.29
N GLY A 115 -5.85 -3.43 -8.11
CA GLY A 115 -6.80 -4.46 -7.71
C GLY A 115 -7.53 -4.11 -6.42
N GLN A 116 -8.39 -5.06 -6.02
CA GLN A 116 -9.19 -4.94 -4.82
C GLN A 116 -8.34 -5.12 -3.56
N VAL A 117 -8.86 -4.60 -2.46
CA VAL A 117 -8.43 -4.95 -1.10
C VAL A 117 -8.38 -6.48 -0.96
N THR A 118 -7.36 -7.01 -0.29
CA THR A 118 -7.15 -8.46 -0.24
C THR A 118 -8.30 -9.15 0.48
N ARG A 119 -9.02 -10.01 -0.25
CA ARG A 119 -9.98 -10.94 0.32
C ARG A 119 -9.26 -12.23 0.70
N SER A 120 -9.36 -12.65 1.95
CA SER A 120 -8.81 -13.95 2.34
C SER A 120 -9.61 -15.06 1.67
N VAL A 121 -8.92 -16.12 1.22
CA VAL A 121 -9.58 -17.34 0.70
C VAL A 121 -10.43 -18.04 1.75
N ASP A 122 -10.15 -17.79 3.03
CA ASP A 122 -10.91 -18.31 4.16
C ASP A 122 -12.12 -17.43 4.53
N THR A 123 -12.29 -16.27 3.87
CA THR A 123 -13.44 -15.40 4.09
C THR A 123 -14.70 -16.04 3.52
N GLN A 124 -15.64 -16.39 4.40
CA GLN A 124 -16.92 -16.96 3.95
C GLN A 124 -17.68 -16.00 3.01
N PRO A 125 -18.47 -16.52 2.06
CA PRO A 125 -19.32 -15.67 1.22
C PRO A 125 -20.20 -14.75 2.07
N GLY A 126 -20.12 -13.44 1.81
CA GLY A 126 -20.88 -12.41 2.54
C GLY A 126 -20.19 -11.84 3.78
N LEU A 127 -19.01 -12.34 4.18
CA LEU A 127 -18.17 -11.70 5.19
C LEU A 127 -17.06 -10.88 4.53
N LEU A 128 -16.57 -9.90 5.29
CA LEU A 128 -15.42 -9.06 4.96
C LEU A 128 -14.13 -9.67 5.53
N SER A 129 -13.03 -9.57 4.80
CA SER A 129 -11.68 -9.83 5.30
C SER A 129 -11.24 -8.73 6.29
N PRO A 130 -10.19 -8.96 7.10
CA PRO A 130 -9.63 -7.91 7.95
C PRO A 130 -9.20 -6.67 7.14
N GLN A 131 -8.65 -6.86 5.94
CA GLN A 131 -8.22 -5.75 5.09
C GLN A 131 -9.41 -4.96 4.54
N GLU A 132 -10.48 -5.65 4.14
CA GLU A 132 -11.73 -5.04 3.67
C GLU A 132 -12.37 -4.23 4.79
N GLN A 133 -12.50 -4.81 5.98
CA GLN A 133 -13.04 -4.14 7.16
C GLN A 133 -12.21 -2.90 7.55
N ASN A 134 -10.88 -3.05 7.66
CA ASN A 134 -10.01 -1.93 8.01
C ASN A 134 -10.08 -0.80 6.98
N THR A 135 -10.20 -1.13 5.69
CA THR A 135 -10.35 -0.13 4.64
C THR A 135 -11.68 0.62 4.78
N ILE A 136 -12.79 -0.10 5.00
CA ILE A 136 -14.10 0.51 5.22
C ILE A 136 -14.09 1.41 6.46
N ASP A 137 -13.53 0.93 7.57
CA ASP A 137 -13.44 1.68 8.82
C ASP A 137 -12.60 2.97 8.63
N ALA A 138 -11.51 2.90 7.86
CA ALA A 138 -10.71 4.05 7.50
C ALA A 138 -11.47 5.05 6.62
N ILE A 139 -12.25 4.59 5.64
CA ILE A 139 -13.09 5.47 4.79
C ILE A 139 -14.16 6.17 5.64
N VAL A 140 -14.85 5.43 6.51
CA VAL A 140 -15.86 5.98 7.44
C VAL A 140 -15.22 7.03 8.34
N LYS A 141 -14.08 6.72 8.96
CA LYS A 141 -13.35 7.68 9.81
C LYS A 141 -12.89 8.91 9.02
N ALA A 142 -12.43 8.73 7.78
CA ALA A 142 -12.01 9.81 6.89
C ALA A 142 -13.16 10.76 6.53
N SER A 143 -14.42 10.32 6.56
CA SER A 143 -15.58 11.18 6.33
C SER A 143 -15.80 12.23 7.43
N GLU A 144 -15.08 12.13 8.55
CA GLU A 144 -15.05 13.13 9.62
C GLU A 144 -13.96 14.20 9.41
N PHE A 145 -13.28 14.18 8.26
CA PHE A 145 -12.25 15.13 7.85
C PHE A 145 -12.65 15.86 6.57
N PRO A 146 -12.10 17.06 6.29
CA PRO A 146 -12.23 17.68 4.99
C PRO A 146 -11.36 16.96 3.93
N LEU A 147 -11.68 15.69 3.67
CA LEU A 147 -10.90 14.78 2.83
C LEU A 147 -11.82 14.05 1.85
N SER A 148 -11.53 14.20 0.55
CA SER A 148 -12.07 13.35 -0.51
C SER A 148 -11.06 12.29 -0.92
N ILE A 149 -11.55 11.11 -1.29
CA ILE A 149 -10.73 9.99 -1.75
C ILE A 149 -11.15 9.65 -3.18
N VAL A 150 -10.20 9.62 -4.10
CA VAL A 150 -10.42 9.20 -5.49
C VAL A 150 -9.53 8.00 -5.78
N LEU A 151 -10.16 6.84 -5.99
CA LEU A 151 -9.48 5.61 -6.37
C LEU A 151 -9.42 5.47 -7.89
N VAL A 152 -8.22 5.52 -8.44
CA VAL A 152 -7.90 5.33 -9.85
C VAL A 152 -7.48 3.88 -10.08
N GLY A 153 -8.42 3.06 -10.56
CA GLY A 153 -8.20 1.65 -10.84
C GLY A 153 -7.49 1.41 -12.17
N VAL A 154 -6.30 0.80 -12.11
CA VAL A 154 -5.51 0.41 -13.29
C VAL A 154 -5.45 -1.11 -13.44
N GLY A 155 -5.38 -1.61 -14.67
CA GLY A 155 -5.38 -3.05 -14.93
C GLY A 155 -6.78 -3.66 -15.04
N ASP A 156 -6.83 -4.99 -14.95
CA ASP A 156 -7.99 -5.78 -15.38
C ASP A 156 -9.11 -5.87 -14.32
N GLY A 157 -8.83 -5.51 -13.07
CA GLY A 157 -9.75 -5.71 -11.95
C GLY A 157 -9.81 -7.18 -11.49
N PRO A 158 -10.89 -7.63 -10.84
CA PRO A 158 -12.25 -7.07 -10.85
C PRO A 158 -12.41 -5.77 -10.04
N TRP A 159 -13.47 -5.00 -10.32
CA TRP A 159 -13.73 -3.69 -9.69
C TRP A 159 -15.05 -3.62 -8.91
N ASP A 160 -15.74 -4.74 -8.70
CA ASP A 160 -17.06 -4.78 -8.06
C ASP A 160 -17.05 -4.20 -6.65
N MET A 161 -16.05 -4.56 -5.83
CA MET A 161 -15.91 -4.03 -4.48
C MET A 161 -15.65 -2.53 -4.47
N MET A 162 -14.89 -2.01 -5.44
CA MET A 162 -14.59 -0.57 -5.49
C MET A 162 -15.83 0.23 -5.88
N ARG A 163 -16.72 -0.34 -6.71
CA ARG A 163 -18.05 0.21 -6.96
C ARG A 163 -18.96 0.13 -5.74
N GLU A 164 -18.85 -0.93 -4.95
CA GLU A 164 -19.59 -1.04 -3.69
C GLU A 164 -19.13 0.04 -2.68
N PHE A 165 -17.84 0.35 -2.65
CA PHE A 165 -17.30 1.42 -1.80
C PHE A 165 -17.74 2.83 -2.23
N ASP A 166 -17.90 3.04 -3.54
CA ASP A 166 -18.45 4.28 -4.15
C ASP A 166 -19.85 4.59 -3.60
N ASP A 167 -20.77 3.63 -3.73
CA ASP A 167 -22.20 3.87 -3.50
C ASP A 167 -22.70 3.48 -2.10
N ASN A 168 -22.08 2.47 -1.46
CA ASN A 168 -22.73 1.68 -0.41
C ASN A 168 -21.93 1.51 0.89
N ILE A 169 -21.07 2.47 1.27
CA ILE A 169 -20.45 2.46 2.61
C ILE A 169 -21.43 3.05 3.65
N PRO A 170 -21.98 2.24 4.57
CA PRO A 170 -22.83 2.77 5.63
C PRO A 170 -22.01 3.54 6.67
N ALA A 171 -22.67 4.44 7.40
CA ALA A 171 -22.12 5.22 8.53
C ALA A 171 -21.11 6.34 8.21
N ARG A 172 -20.74 6.58 6.96
CA ARG A 172 -19.99 7.79 6.58
C ARG A 172 -20.83 9.07 6.78
N ALA A 173 -20.20 10.14 7.24
CA ALA A 173 -20.86 11.43 7.48
C ALA A 173 -21.27 12.15 6.18
N PHE A 174 -20.51 11.94 5.11
CA PHE A 174 -20.85 12.29 3.74
C PHE A 174 -20.19 11.30 2.78
N ASP A 175 -20.63 11.30 1.54
CA ASP A 175 -20.01 10.51 0.47
C ASP A 175 -18.65 11.10 0.11
N ASN A 176 -17.55 10.48 0.59
CA ASN A 176 -16.19 10.96 0.46
C ASN A 176 -15.29 10.08 -0.44
N PHE A 177 -15.85 9.15 -1.21
CA PHE A 177 -15.08 8.17 -1.96
C PHE A 177 -15.61 8.05 -3.39
N GLN A 178 -14.75 8.33 -4.38
CA GLN A 178 -15.04 8.18 -5.81
C GLN A 178 -14.16 7.09 -6.44
N PHE A 179 -14.74 6.11 -7.13
CA PHE A 179 -14.00 5.15 -7.95
C PHE A 179 -13.95 5.55 -9.44
N VAL A 180 -12.77 5.44 -10.06
CA VAL A 180 -12.54 5.68 -11.50
C VAL A 180 -11.81 4.49 -12.13
N ASN A 181 -12.48 3.79 -13.05
CA ASN A 181 -11.87 2.73 -13.86
C ASN A 181 -11.01 3.32 -14.99
N PHE A 182 -9.74 3.58 -14.71
CA PHE A 182 -8.80 4.19 -15.65
C PHE A 182 -8.55 3.33 -16.88
N THR A 183 -8.43 2.01 -16.71
CA THR A 183 -8.20 1.08 -17.83
C THR A 183 -9.38 1.03 -18.79
N GLU A 184 -10.61 1.14 -18.29
CA GLU A 184 -11.78 1.26 -19.15
C GLU A 184 -11.79 2.58 -19.94
N ILE A 185 -11.45 3.70 -19.30
CA ILE A 185 -11.38 5.01 -19.98
C ILE A 185 -10.29 5.00 -21.07
N THR A 186 -9.11 4.43 -20.76
CA THR A 186 -7.96 4.46 -21.66
C THR A 186 -8.00 3.39 -22.76
N SER A 187 -8.71 2.29 -22.57
CA SER A 187 -8.89 1.25 -23.61
C SER A 187 -9.84 1.66 -24.73
N ASN A 188 -10.77 2.57 -24.46
CA ASN A 188 -11.70 3.09 -25.47
C ASN A 188 -10.98 3.73 -26.67
N ILE A 189 -11.46 3.47 -27.90
CA ILE A 189 -10.91 4.08 -29.12
C ILE A 189 -11.38 5.55 -29.20
N MET A 190 -10.65 6.41 -28.51
CA MET A 190 -10.90 7.85 -28.41
C MET A 190 -9.59 8.61 -28.63
N ASN A 191 -9.68 9.87 -29.08
CA ASN A 191 -8.50 10.73 -29.15
C ASN A 191 -7.94 11.00 -27.72
N PRO A 192 -6.63 11.27 -27.58
CA PRO A 192 -6.01 11.45 -26.26
C PRO A 192 -6.66 12.55 -25.41
N SER A 193 -7.03 13.67 -26.02
CA SER A 193 -7.68 14.80 -25.32
C SER A 193 -9.05 14.43 -24.75
N ARG A 194 -9.86 13.61 -25.43
CA ARG A 194 -11.14 13.11 -24.90
C ARG A 194 -10.95 12.10 -23.80
N LYS A 195 -9.92 11.25 -23.86
CA LYS A 195 -9.58 10.34 -22.76
C LYS A 195 -9.23 11.11 -21.49
N GLN A 196 -8.38 12.13 -21.65
CA GLN A 196 -8.02 13.03 -20.57
C GLN A 196 -9.24 13.75 -19.98
N ALA A 197 -10.08 14.36 -20.83
CA ALA A 197 -11.29 15.05 -20.37
C ALA A 197 -12.29 14.09 -19.68
N LYS A 198 -12.44 12.87 -20.21
CA LYS A 198 -13.30 11.84 -19.60
C LYS A 198 -12.76 11.42 -18.23
N PHE A 199 -11.44 11.19 -18.12
CA PHE A 199 -10.81 10.91 -16.83
C PHE A 199 -11.01 12.06 -15.84
N ALA A 200 -10.72 13.30 -16.23
CA ALA A 200 -10.86 14.47 -15.38
C ALA A 200 -12.30 14.61 -14.88
N LEU A 201 -13.28 14.46 -15.78
CA LEU A 201 -14.69 14.52 -15.43
C LEU A 201 -15.08 13.41 -14.43
N SER A 202 -14.63 12.18 -14.66
CA SER A 202 -14.91 11.06 -13.75
C SER A 202 -14.25 11.23 -12.38
N ALA A 203 -12.98 11.68 -12.33
CA ALA A 203 -12.25 11.88 -11.09
C ALA A 203 -12.79 13.06 -10.27
N LEU A 204 -13.37 14.08 -10.93
CA LEU A 204 -13.87 15.29 -10.29
C LEU A 204 -15.39 15.32 -10.12
N MET A 205 -16.09 14.23 -10.46
CA MET A 205 -17.55 14.22 -10.53
C MET A 205 -18.19 14.56 -9.17
N GLU A 206 -17.61 14.05 -8.08
CA GLU A 206 -18.14 14.23 -6.73
C GLU A 206 -17.41 15.29 -5.90
N ILE A 207 -16.23 15.73 -6.34
CA ILE A 207 -15.39 16.69 -5.59
C ILE A 207 -16.15 17.98 -5.23
N PRO A 208 -16.95 18.62 -6.13
CA PRO A 208 -17.70 19.82 -5.77
C PRO A 208 -18.74 19.59 -4.65
N SER A 209 -19.47 18.48 -4.69
CA SER A 209 -20.44 18.12 -3.65
C SER A 209 -19.77 17.72 -2.34
N GLN A 210 -18.65 17.00 -2.42
CA GLN A 210 -17.84 16.61 -1.28
C GLN A 210 -17.29 17.84 -0.56
N TYR A 211 -16.64 18.75 -1.28
CA TYR A 211 -16.16 20.02 -0.73
C TYR A 211 -17.28 20.79 -0.01
N LYS A 212 -18.46 20.90 -0.64
CA LYS A 212 -19.63 21.55 -0.03
C LYS A 212 -20.08 20.86 1.26
N ALA A 213 -20.11 19.53 1.29
CA ALA A 213 -20.44 18.76 2.49
C ALA A 213 -19.46 19.03 3.64
N THR A 214 -18.15 19.17 3.36
CA THR A 214 -17.16 19.49 4.42
C THR A 214 -17.41 20.85 5.06
N ILE A 215 -17.92 21.82 4.30
CA ILE A 215 -18.32 23.14 4.82
C ILE A 215 -19.60 23.02 5.66
N GLU A 216 -20.62 22.32 5.14
CA GLU A 216 -21.92 22.17 5.80
C GLU A 216 -21.83 21.40 7.12
N LEU A 217 -20.95 20.40 7.18
CA LEU A 217 -20.63 19.64 8.39
C LEU A 217 -19.66 20.37 9.33
N GLY A 218 -19.13 21.53 8.92
CA GLY A 218 -18.20 22.34 9.72
C GLY A 218 -16.85 21.66 9.96
N LEU A 219 -16.39 20.83 9.02
CA LEU A 219 -15.11 20.11 9.08
C LEU A 219 -13.94 20.97 8.60
N LEU A 220 -14.19 21.85 7.61
CA LEU A 220 -13.15 22.68 7.00
C LEU A 220 -12.54 23.67 8.00
N GLY A 221 -11.20 23.72 8.05
CA GLY A 221 -10.42 24.59 8.92
C GLY A 221 -10.44 24.20 10.40
N ARG A 222 -10.83 22.96 10.74
CA ARG A 222 -10.82 22.44 12.11
C ARG A 222 -9.89 21.26 12.26
N ARG A 223 -9.18 21.23 13.40
CA ARG A 223 -8.46 20.04 13.87
C ARG A 223 -9.37 19.22 14.77
N LYS A 224 -9.38 17.90 14.60
CA LYS A 224 -10.14 16.99 15.47
C LYS A 224 -9.39 16.74 16.77
N GLY A 225 -8.07 16.57 16.70
CA GLY A 225 -7.17 16.48 17.86
C GLY A 225 -7.20 15.14 18.60
N ASP A 226 -7.92 14.15 18.07
CA ASP A 226 -8.05 12.78 18.60
C ASP A 226 -7.69 11.73 17.53
N THR A 227 -6.84 12.08 16.56
CA THR A 227 -6.31 11.08 15.64
C THR A 227 -4.93 10.60 16.07
N THR A 228 -4.74 9.30 15.92
CA THR A 228 -3.41 8.68 15.95
C THR A 228 -2.63 9.18 14.75
N GLU A 229 -1.61 10.00 15.01
CA GLU A 229 -0.66 10.45 14.01
C GLU A 229 0.06 9.23 13.39
N ARG A 230 -0.12 9.05 12.07
CA ARG A 230 0.58 8.02 11.32
C ARG A 230 1.91 8.58 10.81
N VAL A 231 2.99 7.85 11.04
CA VAL A 231 4.34 8.21 10.58
C VAL A 231 4.72 7.30 9.42
N PRO A 232 5.11 7.84 8.25
CA PRO A 232 5.52 7.02 7.12
C PRO A 232 6.89 6.38 7.35
N LEU A 233 7.10 5.19 6.80
CA LEU A 233 8.42 4.59 6.70
C LEU A 233 9.28 5.36 5.68
N PRO A 234 10.62 5.34 5.81
CA PRO A 234 11.48 5.87 4.75
C PRO A 234 11.36 5.01 3.47
N PRO A 235 11.73 5.55 2.29
CA PRO A 235 11.70 4.80 1.05
C PRO A 235 12.57 3.53 1.16
N PRO A 236 12.06 2.35 0.78
CA PRO A 236 12.76 1.10 1.03
C PRO A 236 13.95 0.93 0.08
N ILE A 237 15.15 0.72 0.66
CA ILE A 237 16.39 0.48 -0.08
C ILE A 237 16.71 -1.02 -0.02
N TYR A 238 16.37 -1.75 -1.07
CA TYR A 238 16.72 -3.17 -1.18
C TYR A 238 18.06 -3.31 -1.91
N GLY A 239 19.17 -3.21 -1.19
CA GLY A 239 20.51 -3.33 -1.82
C GLY A 239 21.73 -3.03 -0.96
N THR A 240 21.56 -2.55 0.27
CA THR A 240 22.64 -2.36 1.25
C THR A 240 22.30 -3.07 2.56
N PRO A 241 23.27 -3.72 3.25
CA PRO A 241 22.98 -4.33 4.54
C PRO A 241 22.64 -3.23 5.55
N ASN A 242 21.38 -3.22 6.00
CA ASN A 242 20.90 -2.25 6.96
C ASN A 242 21.61 -2.46 8.32
N PRO A 243 22.31 -1.45 8.89
CA PRO A 243 22.97 -1.57 10.19
C PRO A 243 21.98 -1.68 11.36
N TYR A 244 20.71 -1.38 11.12
CA TYR A 244 19.66 -1.34 12.14
C TYR A 244 18.75 -2.57 12.09
N SER A 245 19.32 -3.75 11.94
CA SER A 245 18.63 -4.97 12.38
C SER A 245 18.72 -5.05 13.89
N ARG A 246 17.82 -4.35 14.61
CA ARG A 246 17.56 -4.67 16.02
C ARG A 246 16.90 -6.05 16.04
N THR A 247 17.73 -7.06 16.26
CA THR A 247 17.28 -8.39 16.66
C THR A 247 16.54 -8.23 17.99
N SER A 248 15.22 -8.33 17.96
CA SER A 248 14.42 -8.59 19.15
C SER A 248 14.69 -10.04 19.56
N SER A 249 15.75 -10.23 20.33
CA SER A 249 15.97 -11.46 21.07
C SER A 249 14.87 -11.60 22.12
N PHE A 250 13.79 -12.30 21.75
CA PHE A 250 12.86 -12.88 22.70
C PHE A 250 13.63 -13.90 23.56
N GLN A 251 14.23 -13.43 24.64
CA GLN A 251 14.69 -14.27 25.74
C GLN A 251 13.45 -14.83 26.44
N GLN A 252 13.09 -16.07 26.13
CA GLN A 252 12.20 -16.84 26.98
C GLN A 252 12.93 -17.18 28.28
N ASN A 253 12.64 -16.41 29.32
CA ASN A 253 12.91 -16.75 30.70
C ASN A 253 12.05 -17.95 31.10
N VAL A 254 12.66 -19.12 31.34
CA VAL A 254 12.02 -20.22 32.07
C VAL A 254 12.92 -20.58 33.25
N SER A 255 12.40 -20.38 34.46
CA SER A 255 12.98 -20.86 35.74
C SER A 255 12.12 -22.02 36.30
N PRO A 256 12.57 -22.79 37.31
CA PRO A 256 13.22 -24.08 37.09
C PRO A 256 12.46 -25.23 37.78
N TYR A 257 12.37 -26.39 37.12
CA TYR A 257 11.94 -27.61 37.81
C TYR A 257 13.11 -28.54 38.12
N SER A 258 13.15 -28.93 39.39
CA SER A 258 14.14 -29.73 40.09
C SER A 258 14.07 -31.20 39.66
N GLY A 259 15.23 -31.84 39.46
CA GLY A 259 15.33 -33.29 39.25
C GLY A 259 16.78 -33.75 39.45
N TYR A 260 16.94 -34.76 40.30
CA TYR A 260 18.19 -35.19 40.95
C TYR A 260 19.19 -35.98 40.06
N HIS A 261 20.48 -35.81 40.40
CA HIS A 261 21.65 -36.70 40.33
C HIS A 261 21.80 -37.76 39.21
N THR A 262 22.91 -37.72 38.46
CA THR A 262 24.14 -38.52 38.72
C THR A 262 25.26 -38.22 37.70
N SER A 263 26.49 -38.32 38.17
CA SER A 263 27.77 -37.95 37.54
C SER A 263 28.25 -38.94 36.47
N ALA A 264 28.98 -38.45 35.45
CA ALA A 264 30.36 -38.90 35.13
C ALA A 264 30.93 -38.33 33.80
N THR A 265 32.14 -37.75 33.93
CA THR A 265 33.29 -37.73 32.99
C THR A 265 33.20 -37.14 31.57
N ALA A 266 34.05 -36.12 31.34
CA ALA A 266 34.58 -35.72 30.03
C ALA A 266 35.68 -36.71 29.55
N PRO A 267 36.04 -36.73 28.24
CA PRO A 267 37.04 -35.78 27.78
C PRO A 267 36.81 -35.19 26.36
N SER A 268 37.51 -34.08 26.13
CA SER A 268 37.72 -33.31 24.90
C SER A 268 38.43 -34.06 23.77
N LEU A 269 38.08 -33.77 22.50
CA LEU A 269 39.04 -33.60 21.37
C LEU A 269 38.34 -33.11 20.06
N SER A 270 38.79 -31.95 19.59
CA SER A 270 39.05 -31.49 18.20
C SER A 270 38.18 -31.85 16.98
N SER A 271 38.03 -30.80 16.15
CA SER A 271 38.00 -30.73 14.67
C SER A 271 36.67 -30.84 13.90
N LEU A 272 36.31 -29.70 13.27
CA LEU A 272 35.83 -29.54 11.89
C LEU A 272 35.23 -30.78 11.20
N ASP A 273 33.92 -30.78 10.90
CA ASP A 273 33.49 -31.18 9.55
C ASP A 273 32.02 -30.82 9.19
N ASN A 274 31.82 -30.74 7.87
CA ASN A 274 30.63 -30.44 7.08
C ASN A 274 29.34 -31.19 7.47
N HIS A 275 28.23 -30.44 7.62
CA HIS A 275 26.88 -31.01 7.64
C HIS A 275 26.38 -31.28 6.20
N GLN A 276 26.43 -32.55 5.78
CA GLN A 276 25.97 -33.03 4.45
C GLN A 276 24.73 -33.95 4.57
N VAL A 277 23.77 -33.58 5.42
CA VAL A 277 22.57 -34.39 5.70
C VAL A 277 21.30 -33.65 5.25
N CYS A 278 20.30 -34.39 4.76
CA CYS A 278 19.00 -33.83 4.36
C CYS A 278 18.20 -33.32 5.57
N PRO A 279 17.73 -32.05 5.58
CA PRO A 279 17.06 -31.46 6.74
C PRO A 279 15.65 -32.04 7.02
N ILE A 280 15.09 -32.84 6.12
CA ILE A 280 13.76 -33.45 6.31
C ILE A 280 13.88 -34.81 7.01
N CYS A 281 14.85 -35.64 6.60
CA CYS A 281 14.92 -37.02 7.07
C CYS A 281 15.96 -37.23 8.17
N LEU A 282 16.97 -36.35 8.30
CA LEU A 282 18.04 -36.36 9.32
C LEU A 282 18.88 -37.66 9.47
N VAL A 283 18.60 -38.73 8.71
CA VAL A 283 19.34 -40.01 8.81
C VAL A 283 20.14 -40.41 7.56
N ASN A 284 19.87 -39.84 6.37
CA ASN A 284 20.54 -40.27 5.14
C ASN A 284 21.47 -39.18 4.54
N PRO A 285 22.67 -39.54 4.06
CA PRO A 285 23.58 -38.63 3.36
C PRO A 285 23.03 -38.23 1.97
N LYS A 286 23.36 -37.01 1.51
CA LYS A 286 22.94 -36.47 0.19
C LYS A 286 23.54 -37.29 -0.96
N ASP A 287 22.69 -38.00 -1.70
CA ASP A 287 23.04 -38.51 -3.04
C ASP A 287 22.60 -37.47 -4.10
N MET A 288 23.54 -36.94 -4.88
CA MET A 288 23.29 -35.81 -5.79
C MET A 288 22.72 -36.20 -7.16
N ALA A 289 22.43 -37.48 -7.40
CA ALA A 289 21.87 -37.93 -8.68
C ALA A 289 20.33 -38.09 -8.66
N PHE A 290 19.73 -38.40 -7.49
CA PHE A 290 18.29 -38.54 -7.32
C PHE A 290 17.94 -38.08 -5.90
N GLY A 291 17.26 -36.94 -5.74
CA GLY A 291 16.88 -36.42 -4.41
C GLY A 291 16.07 -37.43 -3.58
N CYS A 292 16.00 -37.24 -2.25
CA CYS A 292 15.27 -38.15 -1.36
C CYS A 292 13.79 -38.23 -1.78
N GLY A 293 13.41 -39.33 -2.43
CA GLY A 293 12.08 -39.52 -3.00
C GLY A 293 11.01 -39.49 -1.92
N HIS A 294 10.28 -38.39 -1.86
CA HIS A 294 9.00 -38.26 -1.15
C HIS A 294 7.94 -37.94 -2.19
N GLN A 295 7.05 -38.92 -2.44
CA GLN A 295 5.73 -38.69 -3.04
C GLN A 295 4.77 -38.20 -1.97
#